data_AF-A0A849ZFR6-F1
#
_entry.id   AF-A0A849ZFR6-F1
#
_cell.length_a   1.000
_cell.length_b   1.000
_cell.length_c   1.000
_cell.angle_alpha   90.00
_cell.angle_beta   90.00
_cell.angle_gamma   90.00
#
_symmetry.space_group_name_H-M   'P 1'
#
loop_
_entity.id
_entity.type
_entity.pdbx_description
1 polymer ?
#
loop_
_entity_poly.entity_id
_entity_poly.type
_entity_poly.pdbx_seq_one_letter_code
_entity_poly.pdbx_strand_id
1 'polypeptide(L)'
;MSQLTLWGPRVARVLLGLPFVLFGLNYFVPFMPTPPPPPESAMAFLGGLMASGYIMPLVKSIEIAAGLALLSNRFVPLALTLLAPIIVNIVAFHFILAPSYGLPTVILALELFLAYSYRAAFLPMLRARVEPAVAAGGHAPQHREATATG
;
A
#
# COMPACT_ATOMS: atom_id res chain seq x y z
N MET A 1 -27.92 0.68 -8.76
CA MET A 1 -26.50 0.37 -8.45
C MET A 1 -26.42 -1.12 -8.14
N SER A 2 -25.69 -1.92 -8.93
CA SER A 2 -25.71 -3.38 -8.76
C SER A 2 -24.97 -3.79 -7.49
N GLN A 3 -25.44 -4.85 -6.82
CA GLN A 3 -24.77 -5.40 -5.62
C GLN A 3 -23.28 -5.65 -5.89
N LEU A 4 -22.90 -6.08 -7.09
CA LEU A 4 -21.49 -6.31 -7.48
C LEU A 4 -20.57 -5.11 -7.21
N THR A 5 -21.05 -3.87 -7.39
CA THR A 5 -20.25 -2.65 -7.13
C THR A 5 -20.06 -2.34 -5.64
N LEU A 6 -20.96 -2.80 -4.77
CA LEU A 6 -20.88 -2.58 -3.32
C LEU A 6 -20.04 -3.63 -2.60
N TRP A 7 -20.05 -4.87 -3.10
CA TRP A 7 -19.40 -6.01 -2.47
C TRP A 7 -17.97 -6.24 -3.00
N GLY A 8 -17.69 -5.91 -4.27
CA GLY A 8 -16.38 -6.11 -4.90
C GLY A 8 -15.21 -5.52 -4.10
N PRO A 9 -15.20 -4.22 -3.77
CA PRO A 9 -14.12 -3.62 -2.98
C PRO A 9 -13.99 -4.20 -1.57
N ARG A 10 -15.08 -4.68 -0.96
CA ARG A 10 -15.03 -5.29 0.38
C ARG A 10 -14.30 -6.64 0.32
N VAL A 11 -14.67 -7.49 -0.62
CA VAL A 11 -14.04 -8.79 -0.82
C VAL A 11 -12.58 -8.62 -1.21
N ALA A 12 -12.28 -7.72 -2.15
CA ALA A 12 -10.90 -7.44 -2.57
C ALA A 12 -10.01 -6.98 -1.41
N ARG A 13 -10.52 -6.12 -0.50
CA ARG A 13 -9.76 -5.71 0.71
C ARG A 13 -9.42 -6.89 1.60
N VAL A 14 -10.36 -7.81 1.81
CA VAL A 14 -10.13 -9.01 2.62
C VAL A 14 -9.12 -9.93 1.96
N LEU A 15 -9.29 -10.20 0.66
CA LEU A 15 -8.39 -11.05 -0.12
C LEU A 15 -6.97 -10.50 -0.22
N LEU A 16 -6.81 -9.17 -0.30
CA LEU A 16 -5.50 -8.53 -0.33
C LEU A 16 -4.87 -8.45 1.06
N GLY A 17 -5.62 -8.02 2.08
CA GLY A 17 -5.09 -7.79 3.43
C GLY A 17 -4.72 -9.08 4.17
N LEU A 18 -5.47 -10.16 3.96
CA LEU A 18 -5.28 -11.41 4.69
C LEU A 18 -3.89 -12.05 4.45
N PRO A 19 -3.41 -12.23 3.20
CA PRO A 19 -2.05 -12.71 2.94
C PRO A 19 -0.95 -11.89 3.62
N PHE A 20 -1.04 -10.55 3.60
CA PHE A 20 -0.03 -9.69 4.22
C PHE A 20 0.03 -9.83 5.74
N VAL A 21 -1.11 -10.00 6.40
CA VAL A 21 -1.16 -10.26 7.84
C VAL A 21 -0.57 -11.64 8.15
N LEU A 22 -0.97 -12.68 7.40
CA LEU A 22 -0.52 -14.05 7.66
C LEU A 22 0.98 -14.22 7.37
N PHE A 23 1.46 -13.82 6.19
CA PHE A 23 2.89 -13.93 5.84
C PHE A 23 3.76 -12.96 6.64
N GLY A 24 3.23 -11.78 6.97
CA GLY A 24 3.89 -10.84 7.85
C GLY A 24 4.09 -11.41 9.25
N LEU A 25 3.02 -11.94 9.86
CA LEU A 25 3.08 -12.53 11.20
C LEU A 25 3.96 -13.77 11.24
N ASN A 26 3.94 -14.59 10.18
CA ASN A 26 4.77 -15.80 10.08
C ASN A 26 6.27 -15.52 10.14
N TYR A 27 6.70 -14.32 9.77
CA TYR A 27 8.10 -13.92 9.94
C TYR A 27 8.52 -13.82 11.41
N PHE A 28 7.64 -13.30 12.27
CA PHE A 28 7.91 -13.12 13.70
C PHE A 28 7.57 -14.36 14.53
N VAL A 29 6.49 -15.05 14.16
CA VAL A 29 6.02 -16.28 14.79
C VAL A 29 5.88 -17.32 13.70
N PRO A 30 6.89 -18.19 13.48
CA PRO A 30 6.82 -19.20 12.43
C PRO A 30 5.73 -20.25 12.74
N PHE A 31 4.63 -20.22 11.98
CA PHE A 31 3.52 -21.18 12.11
C PHE A 31 3.17 -21.88 10.80
N MET A 32 3.72 -21.42 9.66
CA MET A 32 3.58 -22.07 8.36
C MET A 32 4.81 -22.93 8.05
N PRO A 33 4.64 -24.01 7.26
CA PRO A 33 5.76 -24.79 6.76
C PRO A 33 6.74 -23.93 5.97
N THR A 34 8.03 -24.15 6.19
CA THR A 34 9.08 -23.50 5.40
C THR A 34 8.97 -23.95 3.95
N PRO A 35 8.85 -23.02 2.98
CA PRO A 35 8.84 -23.38 1.57
C PRO A 35 10.20 -23.98 1.15
N PRO A 36 10.24 -24.73 0.03
CA PRO A 36 11.49 -25.18 -0.54
C PRO A 36 12.43 -23.99 -0.83
N PRO A 37 13.75 -24.20 -0.73
CA PRO A 37 14.72 -23.14 -0.95
C PRO A 37 14.56 -22.55 -2.38
N PRO A 38 14.55 -21.22 -2.52
CA PRO A 38 14.45 -20.57 -3.81
C PRO A 38 15.75 -20.74 -4.63
N PRO A 39 15.73 -20.38 -5.94
CA PRO A 39 16.93 -20.37 -6.78
C PRO A 39 18.07 -19.55 -6.17
N GLU A 40 19.31 -19.85 -6.56
CA GLU A 40 20.52 -19.21 -6.02
C GLU A 40 20.49 -17.66 -6.12
N SER A 41 20.03 -17.14 -7.27
CA SER A 41 19.85 -15.70 -7.50
C SER A 41 18.90 -15.04 -6.49
N ALA A 42 17.81 -15.71 -6.16
CA ALA A 42 16.84 -15.27 -5.17
C ALA A 42 17.37 -15.40 -3.73
N MET A 43 18.17 -16.44 -3.45
CA MET A 43 18.84 -16.62 -2.17
C MET A 43 19.84 -15.50 -1.88
N ALA A 44 20.63 -15.07 -2.87
CA ALA A 44 21.58 -13.96 -2.70
C ALA A 44 20.87 -12.64 -2.33
N PHE A 45 19.76 -12.33 -3.01
CA PHE A 45 18.95 -11.16 -2.70
C PHE A 45 18.35 -11.23 -1.29
N LEU A 46 17.67 -12.33 -0.94
CA LEU A 46 17.06 -12.51 0.37
C LEU A 46 18.10 -12.48 1.49
N GLY A 47 19.26 -13.12 1.26
CA GLY A 47 20.39 -13.11 2.19
C GLY A 47 20.89 -11.69 2.46
N GLY A 48 21.00 -10.85 1.42
CA GLY A 48 21.37 -9.44 1.57
C GLY A 48 20.36 -8.62 2.38
N LEU A 49 19.06 -8.82 2.12
CA LEU A 49 17.99 -8.15 2.87
C LEU A 49 18.00 -8.58 4.34
N MET A 50 18.20 -9.87 4.62
CA MET A 50 18.29 -10.38 5.99
C MET A 50 19.54 -9.89 6.71
N ALA A 51 20.70 -9.84 6.03
CA ALA A 51 21.96 -9.37 6.59
C ALA A 51 21.91 -7.90 7.04
N SER A 52 21.01 -7.09 6.46
CA SER A 52 20.79 -5.70 6.92
C SER A 52 20.28 -5.60 8.36
N GLY A 53 19.65 -6.64 8.90
CA GLY A 53 19.11 -6.68 10.25
C GLY A 53 17.82 -5.86 10.48
N TYR A 54 17.49 -4.88 9.64
CA TYR A 54 16.34 -4.01 9.85
C TYR A 54 15.31 -4.01 8.71
N ILE A 55 15.71 -4.30 7.47
CA ILE A 55 14.80 -4.22 6.31
C ILE A 55 13.66 -5.23 6.43
N MET A 56 13.98 -6.49 6.72
CA MET A 56 12.96 -7.54 6.82
C MET A 56 11.96 -7.28 7.96
N PRO A 57 12.38 -6.99 9.21
CA PRO A 57 11.45 -6.60 10.25
C PRO A 57 10.60 -5.38 9.90
N LEU A 58 11.19 -4.35 9.29
CA LEU A 58 10.47 -3.14 8.88
C LEU A 58 9.39 -3.43 7.84
N VAL A 59 9.75 -4.11 6.75
CA VAL A 59 8.81 -4.47 5.68
C VAL A 59 7.68 -5.33 6.22
N LYS A 60 8.00 -6.36 7.02
CA LYS A 60 7.00 -7.26 7.62
C LYS A 60 6.06 -6.53 8.59
N SER A 61 6.57 -5.55 9.33
CA SER A 61 5.75 -4.71 10.20
C SER A 61 4.78 -3.84 9.40
N ILE A 62 5.23 -3.26 8.28
CA ILE A 62 4.40 -2.47 7.38
C ILE A 62 3.32 -3.35 6.73
N GLU A 63 3.68 -4.55 6.26
CA GLU A 63 2.74 -5.53 5.69
C GLU A 63 1.62 -5.87 6.68
N ILE A 64 1.96 -6.16 7.94
CA ILE A 64 0.97 -6.45 8.98
C ILE A 64 0.08 -5.24 9.24
N ALA A 65 0.67 -4.06 9.46
CA ALA A 65 -0.08 -2.84 9.77
C ALA A 65 -1.05 -2.45 8.64
N ALA A 66 -0.57 -2.47 7.39
CA ALA A 66 -1.38 -2.18 6.22
C ALA A 66 -2.45 -3.26 5.98
N GLY A 67 -2.10 -4.55 6.15
CA GLY A 67 -3.06 -5.65 6.03
C GLY A 67 -4.19 -5.54 7.07
N LEU A 68 -3.87 -5.26 8.34
CA LEU A 68 -4.87 -5.03 9.38
C LEU A 68 -5.75 -3.80 9.09
N ALA A 69 -5.17 -2.73 8.54
CA ALA A 69 -5.92 -1.56 8.10
C ALA A 69 -6.92 -1.92 6.98
N LEU A 70 -6.53 -2.73 5.99
CA LEU A 70 -7.44 -3.22 4.94
C LEU A 70 -8.56 -4.10 5.51
N LEU A 71 -8.23 -5.05 6.39
CA LEU A 71 -9.19 -5.96 7.03
C LEU A 71 -10.21 -5.21 7.90
N SER A 72 -9.76 -4.21 8.66
CA SER A 72 -10.62 -3.36 9.50
C SER A 72 -11.37 -2.26 8.74
N ASN A 73 -11.18 -2.17 7.41
CA ASN A 73 -11.74 -1.10 6.58
C ASN A 73 -11.33 0.31 7.04
N ARG A 74 -10.12 0.45 7.59
CA ARG A 74 -9.61 1.71 8.13
C ARG A 74 -8.38 2.16 7.35
N PHE A 75 -8.28 3.44 7.04
CA PHE A 75 -7.15 4.03 6.31
C PHE A 75 -6.82 3.31 4.97
N VAL A 76 -7.84 2.82 4.27
CA VAL A 76 -7.64 2.00 3.05
C VAL A 76 -6.70 2.64 2.02
N PRO A 77 -6.86 3.92 1.61
CA PRO A 77 -5.94 4.51 0.64
C PRO A 77 -4.49 4.57 1.13
N LEU A 78 -4.28 4.83 2.43
CA LEU A 78 -2.94 4.83 3.03
C LEU A 78 -2.34 3.42 3.03
N ALA A 79 -3.12 2.40 3.38
CA ALA A 79 -2.67 1.01 3.37
C ALA A 79 -2.23 0.56 1.98
N LEU A 80 -3.02 0.89 0.95
CA LEU A 80 -2.66 0.63 -0.45
C LEU A 80 -1.36 1.36 -0.84
N THR A 81 -1.21 2.64 -0.50
CA THR A 81 0.05 3.38 -0.75
C THR A 81 1.26 2.72 -0.11
N LEU A 82 1.14 2.21 1.13
CA LEU A 82 2.23 1.52 1.82
C LEU A 82 2.56 0.17 1.19
N LEU A 83 1.55 -0.58 0.73
CA LEU A 83 1.72 -1.88 0.10
C LEU A 83 2.22 -1.77 -1.34
N ALA A 84 1.89 -0.72 -2.08
CA ALA A 84 2.24 -0.55 -3.48
C ALA A 84 3.74 -0.81 -3.79
N PRO A 85 4.74 -0.16 -3.14
CA PRO A 85 6.15 -0.44 -3.41
C PRO A 85 6.56 -1.86 -3.00
N ILE A 86 5.97 -2.41 -1.94
CA ILE A 86 6.24 -3.78 -1.46
C ILE A 86 5.74 -4.78 -2.50
N ILE A 87 4.53 -4.59 -3.02
CA ILE A 87 3.91 -5.43 -4.06
C ILE A 87 4.72 -5.37 -5.35
N VAL A 88 5.14 -4.18 -5.78
CA VAL A 88 6.01 -4.03 -6.96
C VAL A 88 7.31 -4.82 -6.78
N ASN A 89 7.94 -4.75 -5.60
CA ASN A 89 9.13 -5.55 -5.30
C ASN A 89 8.85 -7.06 -5.27
N ILE A 90 7.73 -7.50 -4.69
CA ILE A 90 7.32 -8.92 -4.69
C ILE A 90 7.16 -9.42 -6.12
N VAL A 91 6.46 -8.67 -6.98
CA VAL A 91 6.27 -9.03 -8.39
C VAL A 91 7.61 -9.07 -9.11
N ALA A 92 8.45 -8.04 -8.97
CA ALA A 92 9.77 -8.01 -9.60
C ALA A 92 10.65 -9.19 -9.16
N PHE A 93 10.68 -9.50 -7.86
CA PHE A 93 11.41 -10.65 -7.32
C PHE A 93 10.95 -11.96 -7.97
N HIS A 94 9.64 -12.19 -8.10
CA HIS A 94 9.12 -13.44 -8.67
C HIS A 94 9.26 -13.51 -10.19
N PHE A 95 9.24 -12.36 -10.88
CA PHE A 95 9.40 -12.33 -12.34
C PHE A 95 10.86 -12.42 -12.78
N ILE A 96 11.80 -11.98 -11.95
CA ILE A 96 13.22 -11.89 -12.30
C ILE A 96 14.06 -12.97 -11.60
N LEU A 97 13.83 -13.23 -10.30
CA LEU A 97 14.73 -14.04 -9.46
C LEU A 97 14.15 -15.41 -9.09
N ALA A 98 12.84 -15.49 -8.85
CA ALA A 98 12.17 -16.72 -8.41
C ALA A 98 10.87 -16.98 -9.19
N PRO A 99 10.95 -17.53 -10.42
CA PRO A 99 9.81 -17.74 -11.34
C PRO A 99 8.61 -18.44 -10.69
N SER A 100 7.67 -17.65 -10.16
CA SER A 100 6.39 -18.11 -9.63
C SER A 100 5.39 -16.97 -9.70
N TYR A 101 4.47 -17.06 -10.67
CA TYR A 101 3.68 -15.91 -11.10
C TYR A 101 2.27 -15.85 -10.49
N GLY A 102 1.75 -16.97 -9.97
CA GLY A 102 0.35 -17.09 -9.58
C GLY A 102 -0.07 -16.08 -8.51
N LEU A 103 0.45 -16.26 -7.29
CA LEU A 103 0.08 -15.40 -6.17
C LEU A 103 0.49 -13.93 -6.34
N PRO A 104 1.72 -13.59 -6.80
CA PRO A 104 2.12 -12.20 -7.01
C PRO A 104 1.23 -11.45 -8.00
N THR A 105 0.80 -12.12 -9.08
CA THR A 105 -0.10 -11.50 -10.07
C THR A 105 -1.49 -11.23 -9.49
N VAL A 106 -2.03 -12.15 -8.68
CA VAL A 106 -3.32 -11.94 -8.01
C VAL A 106 -3.24 -10.77 -7.04
N ILE A 107 -2.19 -10.69 -6.23
CA ILE A 107 -1.97 -9.58 -5.29
C ILE A 107 -1.88 -8.25 -6.03
N LEU A 108 -1.10 -8.17 -7.12
CA LEU A 108 -1.00 -6.97 -7.95
C LEU A 108 -2.35 -6.56 -8.54
N ALA A 109 -3.12 -7.52 -9.07
CA ALA A 109 -4.43 -7.25 -9.63
C ALA A 109 -5.41 -6.70 -8.58
N LEU A 110 -5.38 -7.24 -7.37
CA LEU A 110 -6.21 -6.77 -6.25
C LEU A 110 -5.82 -5.35 -5.81
N GLU A 111 -4.52 -5.06 -5.71
CA GLU A 111 -3.99 -3.73 -5.39
C GLU A 111 -4.46 -2.70 -6.42
N LEU A 112 -4.28 -2.98 -7.72
CA LEU A 112 -4.71 -2.10 -8.80
C LEU A 112 -6.22 -1.91 -8.83
N PHE A 113 -7.00 -2.98 -8.63
CA PHE A 113 -8.45 -2.92 -8.57
C PHE A 113 -8.94 -2.04 -7.41
N LEU A 114 -8.33 -2.17 -6.22
CA LEU A 114 -8.65 -1.34 -5.06
C LEU A 114 -8.20 0.11 -5.28
N ALA A 115 -6.98 0.35 -5.78
CA ALA A 115 -6.50 1.68 -6.10
C ALA A 115 -7.44 2.39 -7.09
N TYR A 116 -7.93 1.68 -8.11
CA TYR A 116 -8.92 2.20 -9.05
C TYR A 116 -10.30 2.45 -8.41
N SER A 117 -10.74 1.55 -7.52
CA SER A 117 -11.99 1.69 -6.77
C SER A 117 -11.98 2.90 -5.84
N TYR A 118 -10.83 3.19 -5.23
CA TYR A 118 -10.59 4.32 -4.33
C TYR A 118 -9.89 5.51 -5.02
N ARG A 119 -9.85 5.56 -6.36
CA ARG A 119 -9.08 6.56 -7.14
C ARG A 119 -9.35 8.02 -6.76
N ALA A 120 -10.57 8.33 -6.33
CA ALA A 120 -10.93 9.69 -5.88
C ALA A 120 -10.07 10.16 -4.69
N ALA A 121 -9.64 9.25 -3.82
CA ALA A 121 -8.73 9.54 -2.71
C ALA A 121 -7.28 9.78 -3.18
N PHE A 122 -6.87 9.21 -4.31
CA PHE A 122 -5.52 9.34 -4.86
C PHE A 122 -5.37 10.52 -5.83
N LEU A 123 -6.46 10.99 -6.45
CA LEU A 123 -6.42 12.11 -7.40
C LEU A 123 -5.68 13.36 -6.86
N PRO A 124 -5.85 13.79 -5.60
CA PRO A 124 -5.11 14.95 -5.08
C PRO A 124 -3.59 14.73 -5.03
N MET A 125 -3.11 13.50 -4.88
CA MET A 125 -1.69 13.16 -4.83
C MET A 125 -1.00 13.31 -6.20
N LEU A 126 -1.77 13.36 -7.30
CA LEU A 126 -1.26 13.54 -8.66
C LEU A 126 -1.16 15.02 -9.07
N ARG A 127 -1.52 15.96 -8.18
CA ARG A 127 -1.37 17.39 -8.45
C ARG A 127 0.10 17.76 -8.45
N ALA A 128 0.57 18.38 -9.53
CA ALA A 128 1.97 18.81 -9.68
C ALA A 128 2.42 19.81 -8.60
N ARG A 129 1.49 20.58 -8.03
CA ARG A 129 1.73 21.50 -6.91
C ARG A 129 0.63 21.33 -5.87
N VAL A 130 1.04 21.22 -4.61
CA VAL A 130 0.15 21.17 -3.45
C VAL A 130 0.65 22.21 -2.47
N GLU A 131 -0.18 23.21 -2.17
CA GLU A 131 0.17 24.24 -1.19
C GLU A 131 0.04 23.68 0.23
N PRO A 132 1.03 23.92 1.13
CA PRO A 132 0.90 23.58 2.53
C PRO A 132 -0.31 24.30 3.14
N ALA A 133 -1.02 23.63 4.06
CA ALA A 133 -2.21 24.19 4.71
C ALA A 133 -1.95 25.56 5.37
N VAL A 134 -0.72 25.82 5.82
CA VAL A 134 -0.29 27.08 6.46
C VAL A 134 -0.24 28.25 5.47
N ALA A 135 0.05 28.02 4.18
CA ALA A 135 0.14 29.07 3.17
C ALA A 135 -1.25 29.58 2.71
N ALA A 136 -2.31 28.79 2.90
CA ALA A 136 -3.67 29.11 2.47
C ALA A 136 -4.40 30.14 3.36
N GLY A 137 -3.90 30.42 4.56
CA GLY A 137 -4.51 31.35 5.52
C GLY A 137 -4.06 32.81 5.42
N GLY A 138 -3.07 33.12 4.59
CA GLY A 138 -2.41 34.45 4.56
C GLY A 138 -3.06 35.51 3.67
N HIS A 139 -4.13 35.19 2.95
CA HIS A 139 -4.80 36.12 2.02
C HIS A 139 -6.28 36.30 2.39
N ALA A 140 -6.57 36.70 3.63
CA ALA A 140 -7.84 37.34 3.92
C ALA A 140 -7.85 38.70 3.20
N PRO A 141 -8.84 39.00 2.33
CA PRO A 141 -8.94 40.29 1.68
C PRO A 141 -9.15 41.36 2.76
N GLN A 142 -8.16 42.23 2.94
CA GLN A 142 -8.30 43.41 3.79
C GLN A 142 -9.47 44.24 3.25
N HIS A 143 -10.44 44.48 4.12
CA HIS A 143 -11.48 45.49 3.97
C HIS A 143 -10.88 46.78 3.40
N ARG A 144 -11.13 47.08 2.12
CA ARG A 144 -11.15 48.46 1.65
C ARG A 144 -12.48 49.07 2.03
N GLU A 145 -12.60 49.41 3.30
CA GLU A 145 -13.56 50.42 3.75
C GLU A 145 -12.94 51.77 3.39
N ALA A 146 -13.12 52.18 2.14
CA ALA A 146 -12.87 53.55 1.73
C ALA A 146 -14.10 54.38 2.13
N THR A 147 -14.11 54.77 3.40
CA THR A 147 -14.75 55.99 3.85
C THR A 147 -14.24 57.14 2.99
N ALA A 148 -15.05 57.59 2.04
CA ALA A 148 -14.89 58.85 1.35
C ALA A 148 -16.25 59.55 1.36
N THR A 149 -16.43 60.31 2.43
CA THR A 149 -17.08 61.62 2.49
C THR A 149 -17.63 62.15 1.16
N GLY A 150 -18.95 62.36 1.14
CA GLY A 150 -19.70 63.14 0.15
C GLY A 150 -21.04 63.52 0.74
#